data_AF-A0A8J2LGL7-F1
#
_entry.id   AF-A0A8J2LGL7-F1
#
_cell.length_a   1.000
_cell.length_b   1.000
_cell.length_c   1.000
_cell.angle_alpha   90.00
_cell.angle_beta   90.00
_cell.angle_gamma   90.00
#
_symmetry.space_group_name_H-M   'P 1'
#
loop_
_entity.id
_entity.type
_entity.pdbx_description
1 polymer ?
#
loop_
_entity_poly.entity_id
_entity_poly.type
_entity_poly.pdbx_seq_one_letter_code
_entity_poly.pdbx_strand_id
1 'polypeptide(L)'
;MRHDGPQADNECDPTSHIMSPTLGSGKITWSPCSKRYLDMFLETSQSKCLLDRAKSESRLDHDADGRLPGERFDADRQCVLKYGRGSYHALQQPLE
;
A
#
# COMPACT_ATOMS: atom_id res chain seq x y z
N MET A 1 -12.44 1.58 -7.51
CA MET A 1 -12.00 2.94 -7.08
C MET A 1 -11.46 3.69 -8.29
N ARG A 2 -11.39 5.02 -8.23
CA ARG A 2 -10.69 5.85 -9.23
C ARG A 2 -9.41 6.41 -8.59
N HIS A 3 -8.47 6.87 -9.41
CA HIS A 3 -7.32 7.63 -8.91
C HIS A 3 -7.76 8.93 -8.23
N ASP A 4 -6.97 9.43 -7.30
CA ASP A 4 -7.19 10.75 -6.70
C ASP A 4 -6.82 11.85 -7.69
N GLY A 5 -7.65 12.89 -7.75
CA GLY A 5 -7.37 14.13 -8.48
C GLY A 5 -8.26 14.39 -9.69
N PRO A 6 -8.14 15.60 -10.28
CA PRO A 6 -9.08 16.09 -11.28
C PRO A 6 -9.13 15.26 -12.56
N GLN A 7 -8.03 14.59 -12.94
CA GLN A 7 -8.03 13.71 -14.13
C GLN A 7 -9.00 12.52 -14.00
N ALA A 8 -9.33 12.14 -12.77
CA ALA A 8 -10.26 11.07 -12.45
C ALA A 8 -11.64 11.58 -12.01
N ASP A 9 -11.93 12.86 -12.25
CA ASP A 9 -13.20 13.53 -11.94
C ASP A 9 -13.53 13.49 -10.44
N ASN A 10 -12.55 13.87 -9.62
CA ASN A 10 -12.71 14.10 -8.18
C ASN A 10 -11.72 15.14 -7.65
N GLU A 11 -11.97 15.60 -6.42
CA GLU A 11 -11.29 16.74 -5.80
C GLU A 11 -10.18 16.33 -4.80
N CYS A 12 -9.84 15.04 -4.70
CA CYS A 12 -8.83 14.57 -3.76
C CYS A 12 -7.41 14.86 -4.25
N ASP A 13 -6.48 15.08 -3.30
CA ASP A 13 -5.09 15.38 -3.62
C ASP A 13 -4.41 14.21 -4.39
N PRO A 14 -3.90 14.44 -5.61
CA PRO A 14 -3.28 13.41 -6.44
C PRO A 14 -1.88 12.99 -5.96
N THR A 15 -1.39 13.52 -4.84
CA THR A 15 -0.01 13.29 -4.37
C THR A 15 0.11 12.66 -2.99
N SER A 16 -0.93 12.67 -2.17
CA SER A 16 -0.81 12.37 -0.74
C SER A 16 -1.21 10.95 -0.33
N HIS A 17 -2.04 10.26 -1.12
CA HIS A 17 -2.72 9.04 -0.69
C HIS A 17 -2.43 7.84 -1.60
N ILE A 18 -2.78 6.63 -1.14
CA ILE A 18 -2.54 5.35 -1.83
C ILE A 18 -3.13 5.34 -3.25
N MET A 19 -4.28 6.00 -3.47
CA MET A 19 -4.93 6.07 -4.77
C MET A 19 -4.43 7.21 -5.67
N SER A 20 -3.33 7.89 -5.29
CA SER A 20 -2.63 8.82 -6.18
C SER A 20 -2.31 8.17 -7.54
N PRO A 21 -2.33 8.93 -8.66
CA PRO A 21 -1.95 8.42 -9.98
C PRO A 21 -0.47 8.00 -10.11
N THR A 22 0.40 8.44 -9.20
CA THR A 22 1.83 8.11 -9.20
C THR A 22 2.27 7.46 -7.90
N LEU A 23 3.27 6.60 -7.98
CA LEU A 23 3.95 6.06 -6.79
C LEU A 23 4.81 7.15 -6.14
N GLY A 24 4.97 7.08 -4.82
CA GLY A 24 5.87 7.97 -4.08
C GLY A 24 5.97 7.62 -2.60
N SER A 25 7.05 8.06 -1.97
CA SER A 25 7.28 7.87 -0.53
C SER A 25 6.19 8.57 0.29
N GLY A 26 5.79 7.96 1.41
CA GLY A 26 4.85 8.56 2.36
C GLY A 26 3.36 8.42 2.01
N LYS A 27 3.02 7.86 0.84
CA LYS A 27 1.63 7.62 0.41
C LYS A 27 1.02 6.37 1.06
N ILE A 28 0.77 6.44 2.38
CA ILE A 28 0.35 5.29 3.21
C ILE A 28 -1.07 5.40 3.77
N THR A 29 -1.83 6.42 3.36
CA THR A 29 -3.20 6.66 3.84
C THR A 29 -4.20 6.73 2.68
N TRP A 30 -5.49 6.63 2.99
CA TRP A 30 -6.58 6.71 2.02
C TRP A 30 -7.18 8.12 1.97
N SER A 31 -7.53 8.60 0.77
CA SER A 31 -8.21 9.87 0.59
C SER A 31 -9.70 9.80 0.99
N PRO A 32 -10.36 10.95 1.25
CA PRO A 32 -11.81 10.99 1.41
C PRO A 32 -12.58 10.43 0.20
N CYS A 33 -12.07 10.62 -1.03
CA CYS A 33 -12.67 10.10 -2.26
C CYS A 33 -12.58 8.57 -2.31
N SER A 34 -11.42 8.01 -1.93
CA SER A 34 -11.22 6.56 -1.82
C SER A 34 -12.21 5.92 -0.86
N LYS A 35 -12.40 6.54 0.33
CA LYS A 35 -13.41 6.11 1.30
C LYS A 35 -14.82 6.13 0.70
N ARG A 36 -15.22 7.24 0.09
CA ARG A 36 -16.55 7.35 -0.56
C ARG A 36 -16.78 6.27 -1.61
N TYR A 37 -15.77 5.97 -2.44
CA TYR A 37 -15.87 4.91 -3.45
C TYR A 37 -15.99 3.51 -2.83
N LEU A 38 -15.30 3.26 -1.72
CA LEU A 38 -15.46 2.01 -0.97
C LEU A 38 -16.88 1.88 -0.42
N ASP A 39 -17.38 2.92 0.24
CA ASP A 39 -18.73 2.94 0.82
C ASP A 39 -19.79 2.64 -0.25
N MET A 40 -19.71 3.33 -1.40
CA MET A 40 -20.60 3.08 -2.54
C MET A 40 -20.51 1.64 -3.07
N PHE A 41 -19.31 1.04 -3.11
CA PHE A 41 -19.13 -0.34 -3.55
C PHE A 41 -19.76 -1.34 -2.57
N LEU A 42 -19.56 -1.10 -1.26
CA LEU A 42 -20.06 -1.96 -0.19
C LEU A 42 -21.60 -2.02 -0.17
N GLU A 43 -22.29 -0.97 -0.63
CA GLU A 43 -23.76 -0.95 -0.78
C GLU A 43 -24.28 -1.81 -1.96
N THR A 44 -23.41 -2.26 -2.87
CA THR A 44 -23.83 -3.03 -4.05
C THR A 44 -23.98 -4.54 -3.78
N SER A 45 -24.69 -5.26 -4.64
CA SER A 45 -24.74 -6.73 -4.58
C SER A 45 -23.39 -7.41 -4.84
N GLN A 46 -22.45 -6.72 -5.47
CA GLN A 46 -21.13 -7.25 -5.80
C GLN A 46 -20.25 -7.44 -4.56
N SER A 47 -20.47 -6.67 -3.50
CA SER A 47 -19.69 -6.75 -2.25
C SER A 47 -20.08 -7.97 -1.39
N LYS A 48 -21.22 -8.62 -1.68
CA LYS A 48 -21.79 -9.65 -0.80
C LYS A 48 -20.88 -10.85 -0.58
N CYS A 49 -19.99 -11.16 -1.51
CA CYS A 49 -19.01 -12.24 -1.38
C CYS A 49 -17.87 -11.94 -0.39
N LEU A 50 -17.85 -10.76 0.23
CA LEU A 50 -16.85 -10.36 1.23
C LEU A 50 -17.39 -10.42 2.66
N LEU A 51 -18.64 -10.84 2.85
CA LEU A 51 -19.34 -10.81 4.14
C LEU A 51 -19.15 -12.08 4.97
N ASP A 52 -18.62 -13.15 4.37
CA ASP A 52 -18.27 -14.36 5.10
C ASP A 52 -16.89 -14.24 5.75
N ARG A 53 -16.74 -14.92 6.89
CA ARG A 53 -15.48 -14.91 7.62
C ARG A 53 -14.49 -15.87 6.94
N ALA A 54 -13.33 -15.33 6.55
CA ALA A 54 -12.24 -16.15 6.06
C ALA A 54 -11.78 -17.18 7.12
N LYS A 55 -11.51 -18.40 6.67
CA LYS A 55 -10.75 -19.40 7.44
C LYS A 55 -9.27 -19.02 7.30
N SER A 56 -8.73 -18.31 8.28
CA SER A 56 -7.33 -17.88 8.25
C SER A 56 -6.40 -19.09 8.39
N GLU A 57 -5.46 -19.22 7.45
CA GLU A 57 -4.33 -20.13 7.54
C GLU A 57 -3.18 -19.37 8.23
N SER A 58 -2.56 -19.96 9.25
CA SER A 58 -1.48 -19.33 10.04
C SER A 58 -0.32 -18.84 9.18
N ARG A 59 -0.09 -19.44 8.00
CA ARG A 59 0.96 -19.04 7.05
C ARG A 59 0.75 -17.65 6.43
N LEU A 60 -0.48 -17.13 6.43
CA LEU A 60 -0.82 -15.81 5.88
C LEU A 60 -0.96 -14.75 6.97
N ASP A 61 -0.78 -15.13 8.23
CA ASP A 61 -0.78 -14.20 9.34
C ASP A 61 0.59 -13.51 9.44
N HIS A 62 0.70 -12.34 8.80
CA HIS A 62 1.91 -11.53 8.84
C HIS A 62 2.11 -10.80 10.18
N ASP A 63 1.09 -10.81 11.05
CA ASP A 63 1.12 -10.21 12.38
C ASP A 63 1.47 -11.24 13.47
N ALA A 64 1.40 -12.54 13.18
CA ALA A 64 1.66 -13.63 14.13
C ALA A 64 3.03 -13.53 14.83
N ASP A 65 4.06 -13.07 14.11
CA ASP A 65 5.42 -12.90 14.65
C ASP A 65 5.61 -11.57 15.38
N GLY A 66 4.62 -10.66 15.37
CA GLY A 66 4.65 -9.35 16.03
C GLY A 66 5.69 -8.36 15.47
N ARG A 67 6.40 -8.72 14.41
CA ARG A 67 7.51 -7.94 13.83
C ARG A 67 7.07 -7.16 12.60
N LEU A 68 7.41 -5.88 12.56
CA LEU A 68 7.21 -5.03 11.40
C LEU A 68 8.06 -5.49 10.21
N PRO A 69 7.66 -5.19 8.96
CA PRO A 69 8.44 -5.56 7.78
C PRO A 69 9.91 -5.10 7.84
N GLY A 70 10.18 -3.90 8.36
CA GLY A 70 11.55 -3.38 8.51
C GLY A 70 12.39 -4.11 9.56
N GLU A 71 11.76 -4.80 10.52
CA GLU A 71 12.45 -5.66 11.48
C GLU A 71 12.73 -7.05 10.89
N ARG A 72 11.86 -7.52 9.99
CA ARG A 72 11.99 -8.81 9.29
C ARG A 72 12.97 -8.74 8.12
N PHE A 73 13.05 -7.57 7.47
CA PHE A 73 13.90 -7.28 6.33
C PHE A 73 14.65 -5.98 6.60
N ASP A 74 15.91 -6.08 6.99
CA ASP A 74 16.79 -4.92 7.15
C ASP A 74 17.04 -4.19 5.82
N ALA A 75 17.73 -3.06 5.88
CA ALA A 75 17.95 -2.20 4.71
C ALA A 75 18.70 -2.92 3.58
N ASP A 76 19.70 -3.75 3.90
CA ASP A 76 20.43 -4.54 2.91
C ASP A 76 19.50 -5.54 2.21
N ARG A 77 18.66 -6.23 2.98
CA ARG A 77 17.72 -7.19 2.42
C ARG A 77 16.66 -6.51 1.56
N GLN A 78 16.17 -5.34 1.95
CA GLN A 78 15.27 -4.54 1.14
C GLN A 78 15.93 -4.09 -0.18
N CYS A 79 17.21 -3.69 -0.15
CA CYS A 79 17.97 -3.39 -1.36
C CYS A 79 18.08 -4.60 -2.30
N VAL A 80 18.39 -5.79 -1.77
CA VAL A 80 18.43 -7.02 -2.58
C VAL A 80 17.07 -7.33 -3.21
N LEU A 81 15.97 -7.13 -2.48
CA LEU A 81 14.62 -7.38 -3.00
C LEU A 81 14.23 -6.40 -4.12
N LYS A 82 14.67 -5.14 -4.02
CA LYS A 82 14.34 -4.09 -5.00
C LYS A 82 15.24 -4.13 -6.24
N TYR A 83 16.54 -4.33 -6.06
CA TYR A 83 17.55 -4.13 -7.10
C TYR A 83 18.27 -5.43 -7.52
N GLY A 84 18.05 -6.54 -6.80
CA GLY A 84 18.60 -7.84 -7.13
C GLY A 84 19.82 -8.25 -6.29
N ARG A 85 20.38 -9.43 -6.59
CA ARG A 85 21.54 -9.97 -5.87
C ARG A 85 22.76 -9.07 -6.05
N GLY A 86 23.50 -8.86 -4.96
CA GLY A 86 24.70 -8.01 -4.95
C GLY A 86 24.42 -6.54 -4.58
N SER A 87 23.15 -6.13 -4.54
CA SER A 87 22.77 -4.82 -4.01
C SER A 87 22.81 -4.81 -2.48
N TYR A 88 23.18 -3.68 -1.91
CA TYR A 88 23.28 -3.45 -0.47
C TYR A 88 22.84 -2.02 -0.13
N HIS A 89 22.61 -1.74 1.14
CA HIS A 89 22.24 -0.43 1.64
C HIS A 89 23.45 0.51 1.65
N ALA A 90 23.34 1.62 0.92
CA ALA A 90 24.36 2.66 0.94
C ALA A 90 24.22 3.51 2.21
N LEU A 91 25.25 3.54 3.05
CA LEU A 91 25.28 4.37 4.27
C LEU A 91 25.36 5.87 3.98
N GLN A 92 25.80 6.22 2.77
CA GLN A 92 25.91 7.58 2.27
C GLN A 92 25.51 7.60 0.80
N GLN A 93 24.71 8.57 0.40
CA GLN A 93 24.52 8.92 -1.00
C GLN A 93 25.33 10.19 -1.26
N PRO A 94 26.41 10.15 -2.08
CA PRO A 94 27.02 11.37 -2.59
C PRO A 94 25.94 12.12 -3.38
N LEU A 95 25.57 13.29 -2.90
CA LEU A 95 24.78 14.25 -3.67
C LEU A 95 25.78 14.96 -4.59
N GLU A 96 25.98 14.43 -5.81
CA GLU A 96 26.48 15.26 -6.91
C GLU A 96 25.36 16.17 -7.41
#